data_AF-A0A9E1RIX4-F1
#
_entry.id   AF-A0A9E1RIX4-F1
#
_cell.length_a   1.000
_cell.length_b   1.000
_cell.length_c   1.000
_cell.angle_alpha   90.00
_cell.angle_beta   90.00
_cell.angle_gamma   90.00
#
_symmetry.space_group_name_H-M   'P 1'
#
loop_
_entity.id
_entity.type
_entity.pdbx_description
1 polymer ?
#
loop_
_entity_poly.entity_id
_entity_poly.type
_entity_poly.pdbx_seq_one_letter_code
_entity_poly.pdbx_strand_id
1 'polypeptide(L)'
;FCFTPKGRIVTLPRGATPIDFAYSVHTDIGDKCKGCRINGIKSPLTTEIINGDEILIICDDKRHPPSAWEKVAITGKAKSSIRRINKEKIHNQYSKLGSQIIDRLLLKYSMDNKNIDMNSVCSKFGMNSIEDLNAKIGRGEINNDLLLKALNLDKEKITNKLSIIKKNTYKHSLPIRGIDSDLPVKFSDNSRIVPGDHIFGILVPGEGITIHSKYSKKSQIFNDKLENWIDLTWDVDAEKKERFSGRIIVDCANEVGALAKISQVIGFNNANIENLILATRSKDFYKLDIDIGVWNLSHLNKIISALRKLSVIHRVKRIAD
;
A
#
# COMPACT_ATOMS: atom_id res chain seq x y z
N PHE A 1 23.90 -0.34 -31.99
CA PHE A 1 24.49 -1.38 -31.13
C PHE A 1 25.11 -0.71 -29.91
N CYS A 2 25.25 -1.44 -28.81
CA CYS A 2 25.84 -0.97 -27.56
C CYS A 2 26.73 -2.06 -26.97
N PHE A 3 27.53 -1.71 -25.98
CA PHE A 3 28.55 -2.58 -25.40
C PHE A 3 28.26 -2.89 -23.94
N THR A 4 28.55 -4.13 -23.54
CA THR A 4 28.77 -4.44 -22.13
C THR A 4 30.15 -3.92 -21.69
N PRO A 5 30.42 -3.77 -20.38
CA PRO A 5 31.75 -3.37 -19.88
C PRO A 5 32.86 -4.38 -20.19
N LYS A 6 32.48 -5.61 -20.61
CA LYS A 6 33.41 -6.65 -21.06
C LYS A 6 33.62 -6.63 -22.58
N GLY A 7 33.14 -5.61 -23.29
CA GLY A 7 33.29 -5.47 -24.74
C GLY A 7 32.32 -6.30 -25.59
N ARG A 8 31.41 -7.09 -24.99
CA ARG A 8 30.38 -7.81 -25.76
C ARG A 8 29.41 -6.83 -26.43
N ILE A 9 29.21 -7.00 -27.73
CA ILE A 9 28.25 -6.22 -28.53
C ILE A 9 26.83 -6.74 -28.31
N VAL A 10 25.89 -5.81 -28.14
CA VAL A 10 24.45 -6.08 -28.00
C VAL A 10 23.69 -5.20 -29.00
N THR A 11 22.83 -5.83 -29.80
CA THR A 11 21.96 -5.15 -30.75
C THR A 11 20.58 -4.94 -30.13
N LEU A 12 20.08 -3.70 -30.21
CA LEU A 12 18.78 -3.30 -29.69
C LEU A 12 18.10 -2.40 -30.73
N PRO A 13 16.75 -2.37 -30.77
CA PRO A 13 16.03 -1.44 -31.64
C PRO A 13 16.26 0.01 -31.23
N ARG A 14 15.98 0.94 -32.14
CA ARG A 14 16.00 2.38 -31.85
C ARG A 14 14.99 2.72 -30.73
N GLY A 15 15.30 3.68 -29.87
CA GLY A 15 14.49 3.99 -28.70
C GLY A 15 14.73 3.11 -27.47
N ALA A 16 15.52 2.02 -27.59
CA ALA A 16 15.74 1.10 -26.48
C ALA A 16 16.38 1.79 -25.27
N THR A 17 16.02 1.31 -24.09
CA THR A 17 16.47 1.86 -22.81
C THR A 17 17.42 0.91 -22.09
N PRO A 18 18.15 1.35 -21.04
CA PRO A 18 18.92 0.47 -20.17
C PRO A 18 18.12 -0.72 -19.61
N ILE A 19 16.80 -0.59 -19.45
CA ILE A 19 15.92 -1.70 -19.04
C ILE A 19 15.91 -2.79 -20.12
N ASP A 20 15.76 -2.39 -21.39
CA ASP A 20 15.80 -3.31 -22.54
C ASP A 20 17.17 -3.98 -22.66
N PHE A 21 18.24 -3.22 -22.45
CA PHE A 21 19.59 -3.75 -22.43
C PHE A 21 19.76 -4.81 -21.33
N ALA A 22 19.33 -4.53 -20.10
CA ALA A 22 19.43 -5.49 -18.99
C ALA A 22 18.76 -6.83 -19.34
N TYR A 23 17.52 -6.80 -19.84
CA TYR A 23 16.77 -7.99 -20.25
C TYR A 23 17.33 -8.68 -21.50
N SER A 24 18.00 -7.93 -22.38
CA SER A 24 18.68 -8.51 -23.54
C SER A 24 19.90 -9.34 -23.12
N VAL A 25 20.67 -8.87 -22.11
CA VAL A 25 21.84 -9.58 -21.58
C VAL A 25 21.39 -10.82 -20.81
N HIS A 26 20.51 -10.68 -19.82
CA HIS A 26 19.94 -11.79 -19.07
C HIS A 26 18.68 -11.38 -18.32
N THR A 27 17.71 -12.29 -18.18
CA THR A 27 16.47 -12.01 -17.44
C THR A 27 16.76 -11.63 -15.98
N ASP A 28 17.61 -12.39 -15.28
CA ASP A 28 18.02 -12.10 -13.89
C ASP A 28 18.67 -10.72 -13.71
N ILE A 29 19.40 -10.22 -14.71
CA ILE A 29 20.01 -8.88 -14.67
C ILE A 29 18.92 -7.81 -14.79
N GLY A 30 17.95 -8.03 -15.68
CA GLY A 30 16.75 -7.19 -15.78
C GLY A 30 15.94 -7.19 -14.49
N ASP A 31 15.72 -8.37 -13.90
CA ASP A 31 14.89 -8.56 -12.72
C ASP A 31 15.47 -7.90 -11.47
N LYS A 32 16.80 -7.96 -11.33
CA LYS A 32 17.53 -7.36 -10.21
C LYS A 32 17.99 -5.93 -10.51
N CYS A 33 17.59 -5.34 -11.63
CA CYS A 33 18.07 -4.02 -12.03
C CYS A 33 17.63 -2.93 -11.03
N LYS A 34 18.60 -2.13 -10.56
CA LYS A 34 18.39 -1.00 -9.65
C LYS A 34 18.72 0.33 -10.31
N GLY A 35 19.68 0.34 -11.22
CA GLY A 35 20.13 1.53 -11.92
C GLY A 35 21.12 1.18 -13.02
N CYS A 36 21.63 2.20 -13.71
CA CYS A 36 22.62 2.01 -14.77
C CYS A 36 23.69 3.10 -14.75
N ARG A 37 24.81 2.80 -15.41
CA ARG A 37 25.78 3.78 -15.88
C ARG A 37 25.92 3.64 -17.39
N ILE A 38 25.96 4.76 -18.09
CA ILE A 38 26.22 4.84 -19.52
C ILE A 38 27.55 5.58 -19.66
N ASN A 39 28.54 4.96 -20.31
CA ASN A 39 29.89 5.50 -20.47
C ASN A 39 30.51 5.95 -19.13
N GLY A 40 30.32 5.14 -18.08
CA GLY A 40 30.79 5.42 -16.71
C GLY A 40 29.93 6.38 -15.88
N ILE A 41 28.96 7.08 -16.49
CA ILE A 41 28.13 8.11 -15.82
C ILE A 41 26.78 7.53 -15.39
N LYS A 42 26.41 7.75 -14.12
CA LYS A 42 25.10 7.32 -13.59
C LYS A 42 23.98 7.99 -14.37
N SER A 43 23.09 7.17 -14.94
CA SER A 43 22.04 7.64 -15.85
C SER A 43 20.65 7.08 -15.45
N PRO A 44 19.56 7.80 -15.77
CA PRO A 44 18.20 7.28 -15.64
C PRO A 44 18.01 6.00 -16.46
N LEU A 45 17.21 5.06 -15.93
CA LEU A 45 16.86 3.82 -16.64
C LEU A 45 15.94 4.04 -17.85
N THR A 46 15.39 5.25 -17.98
CA THR A 46 14.50 5.66 -19.08
C THR A 46 15.25 6.36 -20.21
N THR A 47 16.56 6.57 -20.07
CA THR A 47 17.37 7.22 -21.11
C THR A 47 17.42 6.36 -22.37
N GLU A 48 17.29 6.96 -23.55
CA GLU A 48 17.48 6.25 -24.81
C GLU A 48 18.96 5.92 -25.02
N ILE A 49 19.23 4.68 -25.43
CA ILE A 49 20.58 4.19 -25.73
C ILE A 49 21.00 4.68 -27.12
N ILE A 50 22.19 5.26 -27.21
CA ILE A 50 22.77 5.72 -28.47
C ILE A 50 23.73 4.64 -29.00
N ASN A 51 23.94 4.66 -30.32
CA ASN A 51 24.88 3.75 -30.95
C ASN A 51 26.30 3.98 -30.41
N GLY A 52 26.93 2.90 -29.95
CA GLY A 52 28.29 2.92 -29.42
C GLY A 52 28.40 3.06 -27.89
N ASP A 53 27.29 3.24 -27.18
CA ASP A 53 27.32 3.37 -25.72
C ASP A 53 27.80 2.10 -25.01
N GLU A 54 28.64 2.27 -23.99
CA GLU A 54 28.94 1.23 -23.00
C GLU A 54 27.96 1.33 -21.82
N ILE A 55 27.26 0.23 -21.52
CA ILE A 55 26.21 0.19 -20.51
C ILE A 55 26.57 -0.78 -19.39
N LEU A 56 26.66 -0.27 -18.18
CA LEU A 56 26.78 -1.06 -16.95
C LEU A 56 25.44 -1.03 -16.20
N ILE A 57 24.88 -2.21 -15.96
CA ILE A 57 23.69 -2.37 -15.11
C ILE A 57 24.12 -2.62 -13.66
N ILE A 58 23.50 -1.89 -12.74
CA ILE A 58 23.69 -2.05 -11.30
C ILE A 58 22.53 -2.89 -10.79
N CYS A 59 22.83 -4.05 -10.20
CA CYS A 59 21.84 -5.00 -9.69
C CYS A 59 21.74 -4.98 -8.16
N ASP A 60 20.59 -5.39 -7.63
CA ASP A 60 20.30 -5.57 -6.21
C ASP A 60 19.35 -6.77 -6.03
N ASP A 61 19.79 -7.78 -5.28
CA ASP A 61 19.05 -9.05 -5.13
C ASP A 61 17.69 -8.88 -4.42
N LYS A 62 17.51 -7.79 -3.68
CA LYS A 62 16.26 -7.53 -2.94
C LYS A 62 15.23 -6.75 -3.75
N ARG A 63 15.55 -6.39 -5.00
CA ARG A 63 14.72 -5.52 -5.82
C ARG A 63 14.03 -6.31 -6.93
N HIS A 64 12.78 -5.94 -7.18
CA HIS A 64 11.99 -6.41 -8.32
C HIS A 64 11.67 -5.23 -9.26
N PRO A 65 11.46 -5.50 -10.56
CA PRO A 65 11.12 -4.46 -11.52
C PRO A 65 9.79 -3.78 -11.14
N PRO A 66 9.73 -2.45 -11.06
CA PRO A 66 8.47 -1.73 -10.87
C PRO A 66 7.50 -1.95 -12.04
N SER A 67 6.20 -2.02 -11.77
CA SER A 67 5.17 -2.18 -12.82
C SER A 67 5.19 -1.07 -13.87
N ALA A 68 5.62 0.15 -13.50
CA ALA A 68 5.75 1.27 -14.41
C ALA A 68 6.74 1.00 -15.57
N TRP A 69 7.72 0.11 -15.39
CA TRP A 69 8.70 -0.21 -16.43
C TRP A 69 8.10 -0.88 -17.65
N GLU A 70 6.95 -1.54 -17.51
CA GLU A 70 6.27 -2.15 -18.67
C GLU A 70 5.93 -1.11 -19.76
N LYS A 71 5.56 0.11 -19.34
CA LYS A 71 5.24 1.21 -20.25
C LYS A 71 6.48 1.85 -20.88
N VAL A 72 7.63 1.77 -20.19
CA VAL A 72 8.89 2.39 -20.60
C VAL A 72 9.72 1.47 -21.49
N ALA A 73 9.74 0.18 -21.19
CA ALA A 73 10.49 -0.80 -21.98
C ALA A 73 9.99 -0.80 -23.43
N ILE A 74 10.90 -0.96 -24.38
CA ILE A 74 10.57 -0.98 -25.81
C ILE A 74 10.45 -2.41 -26.32
N THR A 75 11.37 -3.29 -25.92
CA THR A 75 11.49 -4.65 -26.46
C THR A 75 10.41 -5.59 -25.91
N GLY A 76 9.97 -6.53 -26.75
CA GLY A 76 8.99 -7.54 -26.37
C GLY A 76 9.47 -8.42 -25.20
N LYS A 77 10.75 -8.80 -25.20
CA LYS A 77 11.38 -9.62 -24.15
C LYS A 77 11.32 -8.92 -22.79
N ALA A 78 11.70 -7.64 -22.72
CA ALA A 78 11.63 -6.87 -21.47
C ALA A 78 10.19 -6.77 -20.98
N LYS A 79 9.24 -6.38 -21.85
CA LYS A 79 7.81 -6.29 -21.50
C LYS A 79 7.25 -7.62 -20.99
N SER A 80 7.52 -8.73 -21.66
CA SER A 80 7.03 -10.05 -21.25
C SER A 80 7.61 -10.49 -19.90
N SER A 81 8.90 -10.24 -19.66
CA SER A 81 9.56 -10.61 -18.40
C SER A 81 9.03 -9.77 -17.24
N ILE A 82 8.89 -8.46 -17.42
CA ILE A 82 8.31 -7.55 -16.41
C ILE A 82 6.86 -7.95 -16.10
N ARG A 83 6.04 -8.23 -17.12
CA ARG A 83 4.66 -8.71 -16.93
C ARG A 83 4.60 -10.01 -16.13
N ARG A 84 5.46 -10.99 -16.46
CA ARG A 84 5.52 -12.28 -15.78
C ARG A 84 5.77 -12.09 -14.28
N ILE A 85 6.80 -11.30 -13.93
CA ILE A 85 7.18 -11.07 -12.53
C ILE A 85 6.13 -10.27 -11.79
N ASN A 86 5.53 -9.26 -12.43
CA ASN A 86 4.43 -8.52 -11.81
C ASN A 86 3.23 -9.41 -11.57
N LYS A 87 2.88 -10.29 -12.53
CA LYS A 87 1.78 -11.26 -12.37
C LYS A 87 2.05 -12.21 -11.21
N GLU A 88 3.26 -12.76 -11.14
CA GLU A 88 3.70 -13.65 -10.07
C GLU A 88 3.70 -12.95 -8.71
N LYS A 89 4.26 -11.73 -8.62
CA LYS A 89 4.24 -10.90 -7.42
C LYS A 89 2.81 -10.64 -6.95
N ILE A 90 1.94 -10.17 -7.84
CA ILE A 90 0.53 -9.90 -7.54
C ILE A 90 -0.17 -11.17 -7.08
N HIS A 91 0.05 -12.30 -7.76
CA HIS A 91 -0.50 -13.60 -7.36
C HIS A 91 -0.06 -13.98 -5.94
N ASN A 92 1.23 -13.88 -5.63
CA ASN A 92 1.78 -14.18 -4.30
C ASN A 92 1.22 -13.26 -3.22
N GLN A 93 1.06 -11.96 -3.51
CA GLN A 93 0.45 -10.99 -2.60
C GLN A 93 -1.00 -11.39 -2.27
N TYR A 94 -1.79 -11.72 -3.29
CA TYR A 94 -3.18 -12.15 -3.10
C TYR A 94 -3.28 -13.53 -2.41
N SER A 95 -2.38 -14.47 -2.71
CA SER A 95 -2.34 -15.77 -2.04
C SER A 95 -2.04 -15.61 -0.54
N LYS A 96 -1.04 -14.79 -0.19
CA LYS A 96 -0.73 -14.46 1.20
C LYS A 96 -1.91 -13.81 1.91
N LEU A 97 -2.59 -12.87 1.25
CA LEU A 97 -3.78 -12.22 1.79
C LEU A 97 -4.92 -13.21 2.02
N GLY A 98 -5.22 -14.06 1.03
CA GLY A 98 -6.27 -15.06 1.12
C GLY A 98 -6.03 -16.04 2.26
N SER A 99 -4.79 -16.52 2.43
CA SER A 99 -4.42 -17.36 3.57
C SER A 99 -4.73 -16.68 4.90
N GLN A 100 -4.37 -15.40 5.05
CA GLN A 100 -4.66 -14.63 6.27
C GLN A 100 -6.17 -14.42 6.49
N ILE A 101 -6.94 -14.21 5.42
CA ILE A 101 -8.42 -14.12 5.51
C ILE A 101 -9.00 -15.46 5.99
N ILE A 102 -8.55 -16.59 5.45
CA ILE A 102 -9.00 -17.93 5.85
C ILE A 102 -8.66 -18.20 7.30
N ASP A 103 -7.40 -18.01 7.71
CA ASP A 103 -6.95 -18.22 9.09
C ASP A 103 -7.83 -17.43 10.08
N ARG A 104 -8.20 -16.21 9.69
CA ARG A 104 -9.06 -15.34 10.49
C ARG A 104 -10.50 -15.80 10.57
N LEU A 105 -11.05 -16.28 9.47
CA LEU A 105 -12.37 -16.87 9.46
C LEU A 105 -12.39 -18.09 10.36
N LEU A 106 -11.42 -19.00 10.24
CA LEU A 106 -11.33 -20.20 11.07
C LEU A 106 -11.19 -19.89 12.56
N LEU A 107 -10.38 -18.90 12.91
CA LEU A 107 -10.26 -18.42 14.30
C LEU A 107 -11.59 -17.92 14.87
N LYS A 108 -12.45 -17.27 14.07
CA LYS A 108 -13.80 -16.86 14.52
C LYS A 108 -14.68 -18.07 14.85
N TYR A 109 -14.47 -19.20 14.20
CA TYR A 109 -15.16 -20.47 14.48
C TYR A 109 -14.43 -21.36 15.49
N SER A 110 -13.33 -20.90 16.09
CA SER A 110 -12.49 -21.68 17.01
C SER A 110 -11.92 -22.97 16.38
N MET A 111 -11.70 -22.95 15.06
CA MET A 111 -11.06 -24.04 14.32
C MET A 111 -9.60 -23.66 14.01
N ASP A 112 -8.72 -24.66 14.02
CA ASP A 112 -7.33 -24.50 13.57
C ASP A 112 -7.22 -24.97 12.11
N ASN A 113 -6.53 -24.19 11.27
CA ASN A 113 -6.34 -24.47 9.84
C ASN A 113 -5.62 -25.81 9.62
N LYS A 114 -4.77 -26.22 10.58
CA LYS A 114 -4.08 -27.52 10.56
C LYS A 114 -5.01 -28.74 10.57
N ASN A 115 -6.25 -28.57 11.03
CA ASN A 115 -7.22 -29.66 11.14
C ASN A 115 -8.16 -29.74 9.92
N ILE A 116 -7.94 -28.92 8.89
CA ILE A 116 -8.79 -28.82 7.72
C ILE A 116 -8.04 -29.33 6.50
N ASP A 117 -8.66 -30.25 5.77
CA ASP A 117 -8.15 -30.69 4.47
C ASP A 117 -8.42 -29.62 3.40
N MET A 118 -7.51 -28.66 3.29
CA MET A 118 -7.58 -27.59 2.30
C MET A 118 -7.50 -28.11 0.85
N ASN A 119 -7.00 -29.33 0.61
CA ASN A 119 -7.01 -29.93 -0.73
C ASN A 119 -8.42 -30.34 -1.14
N SER A 120 -9.21 -30.87 -0.22
CA SER A 120 -10.64 -31.16 -0.43
C SER A 120 -11.45 -29.89 -0.69
N VAL A 121 -11.13 -28.79 -0.01
CA VAL A 121 -11.77 -27.48 -0.27
C VAL A 121 -11.37 -26.97 -1.66
N CYS A 122 -10.09 -27.07 -2.02
CA CYS A 122 -9.55 -26.68 -3.32
C CYS A 122 -10.25 -27.40 -4.49
N SER A 123 -10.45 -28.73 -4.36
CA SER A 123 -11.11 -29.53 -5.38
C SER A 123 -12.59 -29.18 -5.56
N LYS A 124 -13.31 -28.82 -4.48
CA LYS A 124 -14.70 -28.31 -4.58
C LYS A 124 -14.82 -27.04 -5.41
N PHE A 125 -13.76 -26.22 -5.47
CA PHE A 125 -13.70 -25.02 -6.31
C PHE A 125 -13.08 -25.27 -7.69
N GLY A 126 -12.75 -26.53 -8.04
CA GLY A 126 -12.14 -26.90 -9.31
C GLY A 126 -10.70 -26.39 -9.45
N MET A 127 -9.98 -26.22 -8.35
CA MET A 127 -8.60 -25.73 -8.34
C MET A 127 -7.60 -26.84 -8.01
N ASN A 128 -6.39 -26.70 -8.54
CA ASN A 128 -5.31 -27.68 -8.39
C ASN A 128 -4.25 -27.24 -7.38
N SER A 129 -4.25 -25.96 -6.98
CA SER A 129 -3.29 -25.40 -6.03
C SER A 129 -4.02 -24.63 -4.93
N ILE A 130 -3.61 -24.88 -3.68
CA ILE A 130 -4.07 -24.10 -2.52
C ILE A 130 -3.70 -22.62 -2.69
N GLU A 131 -2.56 -22.33 -3.32
CA GLU A 131 -2.12 -20.96 -3.59
C GLU A 131 -3.07 -20.25 -4.57
N ASP A 132 -3.59 -20.96 -5.58
CA ASP A 132 -4.60 -20.43 -6.50
C ASP A 132 -5.93 -20.14 -5.79
N LEU A 133 -6.37 -21.06 -4.91
CA LEU A 133 -7.57 -20.87 -4.10
C LEU A 133 -7.42 -19.63 -3.20
N ASN A 134 -6.30 -19.54 -2.49
CA ASN A 134 -5.99 -18.40 -1.64
C ASN A 134 -5.92 -17.11 -2.46
N ALA A 135 -5.31 -17.13 -3.64
CA ALA A 135 -5.24 -15.96 -4.50
C ALA A 135 -6.63 -15.49 -4.96
N LYS A 136 -7.56 -16.40 -5.29
CA LYS A 136 -8.94 -16.02 -5.64
C LYS A 136 -9.72 -15.46 -4.45
N ILE A 137 -9.54 -16.02 -3.26
CA ILE A 137 -10.14 -15.50 -2.02
C ILE A 137 -9.57 -14.11 -1.70
N GLY A 138 -8.24 -13.95 -1.77
CA GLY A 138 -7.57 -12.66 -1.55
C GLY A 138 -7.96 -11.61 -2.59
N ARG A 139 -8.29 -12.03 -3.82
CA ARG A 139 -8.85 -11.14 -4.86
C ARG A 139 -10.32 -10.82 -4.66
N GLY A 140 -11.03 -11.45 -3.72
CA GLY A 140 -12.47 -11.28 -3.52
C GLY A 140 -13.35 -11.94 -4.58
N GLU A 141 -12.79 -12.83 -5.41
CA GLU A 141 -13.56 -13.60 -6.41
C GLU A 141 -14.38 -14.72 -5.76
N ILE A 142 -13.90 -15.25 -4.64
CA ILE A 142 -14.62 -16.22 -3.80
C ILE A 142 -15.07 -15.49 -2.53
N ASN A 143 -16.38 -15.39 -2.35
CA ASN A 143 -16.98 -14.75 -1.20
C ASN A 143 -16.91 -15.68 0.04
N ASN A 144 -16.88 -15.08 1.23
CA ASN A 144 -16.78 -15.77 2.52
C ASN A 144 -17.88 -16.83 2.69
N ASP A 145 -19.09 -16.56 2.19
CA ASP A 145 -20.20 -17.50 2.26
C ASP A 145 -19.98 -18.81 1.51
N LEU A 146 -19.39 -18.73 0.31
CA LEU A 146 -19.08 -19.91 -0.48
C LEU A 146 -17.97 -20.72 0.20
N LEU A 147 -16.98 -20.02 0.76
CA LEU A 147 -15.92 -20.65 1.54
C LEU A 147 -16.46 -21.37 2.78
N LEU A 148 -17.36 -20.73 3.54
CA LEU A 148 -17.98 -21.33 4.73
C LEU A 148 -18.80 -22.58 4.37
N LYS A 149 -19.57 -22.53 3.27
CA LYS A 149 -20.28 -23.71 2.75
C LYS A 149 -19.31 -24.82 2.37
N ALA A 150 -18.21 -24.50 1.68
CA ALA A 150 -17.20 -25.49 1.29
C ALA A 150 -16.51 -26.14 2.52
N LEU A 151 -16.37 -25.38 3.61
CA LEU A 151 -15.83 -25.82 4.90
C LEU A 151 -16.86 -26.52 5.80
N ASN A 152 -18.12 -26.64 5.36
CA ASN A 152 -19.24 -27.16 6.17
C ASN A 152 -19.42 -26.41 7.51
N LEU A 153 -19.25 -25.08 7.50
CA LEU A 153 -19.40 -24.22 8.66
C LEU A 153 -20.74 -23.47 8.61
N ASP A 154 -21.64 -23.76 9.56
CA ASP A 154 -22.95 -23.11 9.64
C ASP A 154 -22.88 -21.74 10.33
N LYS A 155 -23.52 -20.74 9.70
CA LYS A 155 -23.60 -19.35 10.23
C LYS A 155 -24.31 -19.26 11.59
N GLU A 156 -25.24 -20.17 11.87
CA GLU A 156 -26.07 -20.15 13.10
C GLU A 156 -25.25 -20.39 14.38
N LYS A 157 -24.10 -21.06 14.30
CA LYS A 157 -23.21 -21.24 15.46
C LYS A 157 -22.49 -19.94 15.88
N ILE A 158 -22.45 -18.92 15.01
CA ILE A 158 -21.74 -17.66 15.25
C ILE A 158 -22.59 -16.65 16.04
N THR A 159 -23.90 -16.58 15.78
CA THR A 159 -24.80 -15.56 16.34
C THR A 159 -24.83 -15.58 17.87
N ASN A 160 -24.77 -16.78 18.47
CA ASN A 160 -24.71 -16.95 19.93
C ASN A 160 -23.34 -16.64 20.56
N LYS A 161 -22.25 -16.56 19.79
CA LYS A 161 -20.88 -16.27 20.27
C LYS A 161 -20.40 -14.84 20.01
N LEU A 162 -21.01 -14.10 19.08
CA LEU A 162 -20.65 -12.71 18.75
C LEU A 162 -20.83 -11.72 19.91
N SER A 163 -21.73 -12.01 20.85
CA SER A 163 -21.92 -11.22 22.08
C SER A 163 -20.70 -11.28 23.02
N ILE A 164 -19.92 -12.37 22.97
CA ILE A 164 -18.74 -12.61 23.82
C ILE A 164 -17.44 -12.10 23.16
N ILE A 165 -17.37 -12.14 21.82
CA ILE A 165 -16.16 -11.76 21.03
C ILE A 165 -15.94 -10.24 21.00
N LYS A 166 -16.95 -9.41 21.31
CA LYS A 166 -16.81 -7.94 21.41
C LYS A 166 -15.73 -7.47 22.39
N LYS A 167 -15.27 -8.31 23.34
CA LYS A 167 -14.20 -7.96 24.29
C LYS A 167 -12.77 -8.22 23.78
N ASN A 168 -12.57 -8.95 22.67
CA ASN A 168 -11.22 -9.33 22.20
C ASN A 168 -11.04 -9.12 20.68
N THR A 169 -11.45 -7.96 20.19
CA THR A 169 -11.42 -7.57 18.76
C THR A 169 -10.03 -7.64 18.12
N TYR A 170 -8.96 -7.51 18.91
CA TYR A 170 -7.58 -7.49 18.39
C TYR A 170 -7.10 -8.85 17.88
N LYS A 171 -7.50 -9.98 18.49
CA LYS A 171 -7.04 -11.32 18.10
C LYS A 171 -7.48 -11.75 16.69
N HIS A 172 -8.48 -11.09 16.12
CA HIS A 172 -9.08 -11.43 14.83
C HIS A 172 -8.90 -10.32 13.76
N SER A 173 -8.02 -9.34 13.97
CA SER A 173 -7.87 -8.11 13.16
C SER A 173 -6.56 -8.01 12.35
N LEU A 174 -6.61 -7.66 11.05
CA LEU A 174 -5.54 -7.90 10.06
C LEU A 174 -4.42 -6.90 10.28
N PRO A 175 -3.22 -7.33 10.70
CA PRO A 175 -2.12 -6.41 10.93
C PRO A 175 -1.70 -5.80 9.60
N ILE A 176 -1.67 -4.47 9.55
CA ILE A 176 -1.21 -3.70 8.41
C ILE A 176 -0.04 -2.83 8.85
N ARG A 177 1.06 -2.97 8.10
CA ARG A 177 2.34 -2.28 8.30
C ARG A 177 2.46 -0.98 7.49
N GLY A 178 1.48 -0.67 6.63
CA GLY A 178 1.54 0.42 5.66
C GLY A 178 1.17 -0.04 4.25
N ILE A 179 1.43 0.80 3.23
CA ILE A 179 1.17 0.48 1.81
C ILE A 179 2.25 -0.46 1.26
N ASP A 180 3.48 -0.38 1.75
CA ASP A 180 4.63 -1.19 1.30
C ASP A 180 4.63 -2.62 1.88
N SER A 181 3.47 -3.12 2.30
CA SER A 181 3.35 -4.51 2.77
C SER A 181 3.32 -5.50 1.61
N ASP A 182 3.67 -6.76 1.87
CA ASP A 182 3.49 -7.87 0.91
C ASP A 182 2.02 -8.19 0.60
N LEU A 183 1.08 -7.35 1.03
CA LEU A 183 -0.35 -7.54 0.85
C LEU A 183 -0.89 -6.49 -0.13
N PRO A 184 -1.88 -6.83 -0.97
CA PRO A 184 -2.52 -5.90 -1.89
C PRO A 184 -3.50 -5.02 -1.10
N VAL A 185 -2.96 -3.98 -0.47
CA VAL A 185 -3.69 -3.08 0.42
C VAL A 185 -3.44 -1.64 -0.02
N LYS A 186 -4.50 -0.84 -0.08
CA LYS A 186 -4.43 0.60 -0.37
C LYS A 186 -5.27 1.39 0.62
N PHE A 187 -4.86 2.62 0.90
CA PHE A 187 -5.73 3.58 1.59
C PHE A 187 -6.77 4.11 0.61
N SER A 188 -7.98 4.40 1.12
CA SER A 188 -9.01 4.99 0.28
C SER A 188 -8.60 6.39 -0.20
N ASP A 189 -9.11 6.77 -1.37
CA ASP A 189 -8.76 8.06 -1.98
C ASP A 189 -9.06 9.22 -1.02
N ASN A 190 -8.10 10.13 -0.90
CA ASN A 190 -8.11 11.28 0.01
C ASN A 190 -8.10 10.97 1.51
N SER A 191 -8.05 9.71 1.92
CA SER A 191 -7.88 9.38 3.34
C SER A 191 -6.49 9.78 3.85
N ARG A 192 -6.45 10.22 5.10
CA ARG A 192 -5.27 10.76 5.81
C ARG A 192 -5.16 10.14 7.19
N ILE A 193 -5.34 8.83 7.16
CA ILE A 193 -5.35 7.94 8.31
C ILE A 193 -3.89 7.62 8.67
N VAL A 194 -3.58 7.63 9.96
CA VAL A 194 -2.23 7.38 10.49
C VAL A 194 -2.28 6.29 11.56
N PRO A 195 -1.13 5.67 11.89
CA PRO A 195 -1.06 4.66 12.94
C PRO A 195 -1.66 5.14 14.26
N GLY A 196 -2.57 4.34 14.80
CA GLY A 196 -3.36 4.66 15.99
C GLY A 196 -4.81 5.03 15.70
N ASP A 197 -5.17 5.28 14.44
CA ASP A 197 -6.58 5.40 14.06
C ASP A 197 -7.31 4.06 14.07
N HIS A 198 -8.61 4.13 14.37
CA HIS A 198 -9.50 3.00 14.15
C HIS A 198 -9.81 2.85 12.67
N ILE A 199 -9.37 1.74 12.10
CA ILE A 199 -9.47 1.43 10.67
C ILE A 199 -10.33 0.19 10.43
N PHE A 200 -10.89 0.10 9.24
CA PHE A 200 -11.49 -1.11 8.70
C PHE A 200 -11.17 -1.26 7.21
N GLY A 201 -11.22 -2.49 6.73
CA GLY A 201 -10.91 -2.86 5.37
C GLY A 201 -12.16 -3.27 4.63
N ILE A 202 -12.24 -2.91 3.37
CA ILE A 202 -13.21 -3.47 2.43
C ILE A 202 -12.43 -4.26 1.40
N LEU A 203 -12.76 -5.55 1.28
CA LEU A 203 -12.26 -6.36 0.18
C LEU A 203 -13.00 -5.98 -1.11
N VAL A 204 -12.28 -5.38 -2.05
CA VAL A 204 -12.80 -4.99 -3.36
C VAL A 204 -12.27 -5.98 -4.41
N PRO A 205 -13.15 -6.65 -5.16
CA PRO A 205 -12.74 -7.60 -6.17
C PRO A 205 -11.70 -7.04 -7.15
N GLY A 206 -10.56 -7.71 -7.27
CA GLY A 206 -9.45 -7.33 -8.16
C GLY A 206 -8.54 -6.19 -7.67
N GLU A 207 -8.95 -5.41 -6.67
CA GLU A 207 -8.16 -4.31 -6.09
C GLU A 207 -7.50 -4.67 -4.74
N GLY A 208 -8.03 -5.68 -4.04
CA GLY A 208 -7.57 -6.07 -2.71
C GLY A 208 -8.28 -5.30 -1.61
N ILE A 209 -7.58 -4.98 -0.52
CA ILE A 209 -8.19 -4.31 0.63
C ILE A 209 -8.06 -2.80 0.49
N THR A 210 -9.18 -2.10 0.49
CA THR A 210 -9.22 -0.65 0.67
C THR A 210 -9.43 -0.30 2.13
N ILE A 211 -8.49 0.42 2.73
CA ILE A 211 -8.52 0.86 4.14
C ILE A 211 -9.31 2.17 4.25
N HIS A 212 -10.24 2.19 5.21
CA HIS A 212 -11.05 3.35 5.57
C HIS A 212 -10.98 3.64 7.06
N SER A 213 -11.27 4.88 7.47
CA SER A 213 -11.47 5.20 8.87
C SER A 213 -12.82 4.69 9.32
N LYS A 214 -12.90 4.08 10.53
CA LYS A 214 -14.18 3.69 11.15
C LYS A 214 -15.14 4.87 11.33
N TYR A 215 -14.64 6.11 11.29
CA TYR A 215 -15.44 7.32 11.42
C TYR A 215 -15.88 7.94 10.09
N SER A 216 -15.53 7.33 8.96
CA SER A 216 -15.96 7.80 7.64
C SER A 216 -17.47 7.66 7.47
N LYS A 217 -18.09 8.59 6.72
CA LYS A 217 -19.50 8.47 6.32
C LYS A 217 -19.77 7.16 5.56
N LYS A 218 -18.75 6.64 4.86
CA LYS A 218 -18.79 5.36 4.15
C LYS A 218 -18.99 4.17 5.11
N SER A 219 -18.58 4.27 6.38
CA SER A 219 -18.79 3.20 7.35
C SER A 219 -20.27 2.84 7.55
N GLN A 220 -21.19 3.80 7.42
CA GLN A 220 -22.63 3.54 7.54
C GLN A 220 -23.17 2.79 6.33
N ILE A 221 -22.72 3.14 5.13
CA ILE A 221 -23.17 2.54 3.86
C ILE A 221 -22.72 1.08 3.75
N PHE A 222 -21.52 0.76 4.25
CA PHE A 222 -20.95 -0.59 4.16
C PHE A 222 -21.34 -1.50 5.31
N ASN A 223 -21.93 -0.97 6.39
CA ASN A 223 -22.46 -1.79 7.47
C ASN A 223 -23.56 -2.75 6.97
N ASP A 224 -24.27 -2.38 5.90
CA ASP A 224 -25.30 -3.19 5.27
C ASP A 224 -24.74 -4.33 4.39
N LYS A 225 -23.44 -4.28 4.02
CA LYS A 225 -22.72 -5.32 3.27
C LYS A 225 -21.56 -5.88 4.09
N LEU A 226 -21.90 -6.46 5.24
CA LEU A 226 -20.97 -7.09 6.19
C LEU A 226 -20.01 -8.14 5.58
N GLU A 227 -20.35 -8.72 4.43
CA GLU A 227 -19.61 -9.84 3.83
C GLU A 227 -18.18 -9.49 3.40
N ASN A 228 -17.92 -8.24 3.01
CA ASN A 228 -16.60 -7.77 2.56
C ASN A 228 -15.83 -6.99 3.63
N TRP A 229 -16.38 -6.89 4.84
CA TRP A 229 -15.81 -6.10 5.92
C TRP A 229 -14.72 -6.90 6.66
N ILE A 230 -13.53 -6.31 6.72
CA ILE A 230 -12.37 -6.90 7.37
C ILE A 230 -11.93 -5.98 8.51
N ASP A 231 -11.91 -6.51 9.73
CA ASP A 231 -11.27 -5.81 10.85
C ASP A 231 -9.77 -5.72 10.61
N LEU A 232 -9.23 -4.50 10.71
CA LEU A 232 -7.82 -4.21 10.50
C LEU A 232 -7.19 -3.66 11.78
N THR A 233 -5.90 -3.88 11.95
CA THR A 233 -5.09 -3.27 13.00
C THR A 233 -3.79 -2.75 12.46
N TRP A 234 -3.26 -1.72 13.12
CA TRP A 234 -1.92 -1.24 12.87
C TRP A 234 -0.90 -2.19 13.50
N ASP A 235 0.03 -2.67 12.69
CA ASP A 235 1.20 -3.43 13.15
C ASP A 235 2.44 -2.66 12.72
N VAL A 236 2.62 -1.45 13.25
CA VAL A 236 3.77 -0.62 12.90
C VAL A 236 4.91 -0.97 13.84
N ASP A 237 6.01 -1.44 13.27
CA ASP A 237 7.24 -1.72 13.99
C ASP A 237 7.80 -0.42 14.58
N ALA A 238 7.97 -0.38 15.89
CA ALA A 238 8.46 0.80 16.60
C ALA A 238 9.89 1.18 16.19
N GLU A 239 10.67 0.24 15.67
CA GLU A 239 12.04 0.48 15.20
C GLU A 239 12.07 1.11 13.80
N LYS A 240 11.01 0.94 13.00
CA LYS A 240 10.90 1.52 11.67
C LYS A 240 10.41 2.97 11.74
N LYS A 241 11.29 3.89 11.35
CA LYS A 241 10.99 5.33 11.23
C LYS A 241 10.33 5.65 9.89
N GLU A 242 9.13 5.13 9.66
CA GLU A 242 8.30 5.52 8.51
C GLU A 242 7.33 6.65 8.90
N ARG A 243 7.22 7.68 8.05
CA ARG A 243 6.26 8.77 8.23
C ARG A 243 5.00 8.50 7.41
N PHE A 244 3.86 8.78 8.01
CA PHE A 244 2.53 8.70 7.43
C PHE A 244 1.95 10.10 7.21
N SER A 245 1.23 10.28 6.10
CA SER A 245 0.64 11.58 5.74
C SER A 245 -0.65 11.83 6.53
N GLY A 246 -0.61 12.78 7.46
CA GLY A 246 -1.77 13.26 8.22
C GLY A 246 -2.22 14.63 7.72
N ARG A 247 -3.53 14.88 7.66
CA ARG A 247 -4.08 16.16 7.20
C ARG A 247 -4.66 16.99 8.35
N ILE A 248 -4.32 18.26 8.35
CA ILE A 248 -4.92 19.27 9.22
C ILE A 248 -5.48 20.42 8.38
N ILE A 249 -6.63 20.93 8.80
CA ILE A 249 -7.17 22.21 8.37
C ILE A 249 -6.88 23.23 9.45
N VAL A 250 -6.27 24.34 9.05
CA VAL A 250 -5.92 25.46 9.91
C VAL A 250 -6.65 26.71 9.42
N ASP A 251 -7.48 27.29 10.27
CA ASP A 251 -8.01 28.64 10.08
C ASP A 251 -7.10 29.60 10.85
N CYS A 252 -6.44 30.52 10.15
CA CYS A 252 -5.49 31.45 10.73
C CYS A 252 -5.77 32.90 10.30
N ALA A 253 -5.34 33.86 11.12
CA ALA A 253 -5.39 35.27 10.79
C ALA A 253 -4.56 35.58 9.54
N ASN A 254 -5.07 36.45 8.68
CA ASN A 254 -4.35 36.99 7.55
C ASN A 254 -3.47 38.17 8.01
N GLU A 255 -2.36 37.83 8.67
CA GLU A 255 -1.35 38.79 9.09
C GLU A 255 0.05 38.39 8.65
N VAL A 256 0.97 39.36 8.60
CA VAL A 256 2.36 39.14 8.23
C VAL A 256 3.00 38.15 9.22
N GLY A 257 3.62 37.10 8.68
CA GLY A 257 4.33 36.08 9.47
C GLY A 257 3.44 34.98 10.05
N ALA A 258 2.12 34.98 9.83
CA ALA A 258 1.23 33.92 10.32
C ALA A 258 1.68 32.52 9.83
N LEU A 259 1.93 32.37 8.53
CA LEU A 259 2.40 31.10 7.95
C LEU A 259 3.78 30.69 8.48
N ALA A 260 4.69 31.66 8.70
CA ALA A 260 6.01 31.37 9.26
C ALA A 260 5.92 30.77 10.67
N LYS A 261 5.06 31.35 11.53
CA LYS A 261 4.78 30.82 12.88
C LYS A 261 4.24 29.37 12.81
N ILE A 262 3.31 29.10 11.89
CA ILE A 262 2.73 27.77 11.68
C ILE A 262 3.80 26.76 11.24
N SER A 263 4.54 27.07 10.18
CA SER A 263 5.59 26.20 9.65
C SER A 263 6.69 25.93 10.67
N GLN A 264 7.06 26.93 11.47
CA GLN A 264 8.05 26.79 12.52
C GLN A 264 7.60 25.82 13.62
N VAL A 265 6.33 25.90 14.07
CA VAL A 265 5.79 24.93 15.04
C VAL A 265 5.77 23.51 14.48
N ILE A 266 5.40 23.33 13.20
CA ILE A 266 5.42 22.01 12.56
C ILE A 266 6.85 21.46 12.52
N GLY A 267 7.82 22.28 12.11
CA GLY A 267 9.24 21.92 12.05
C GLY A 267 9.85 21.59 13.43
N PHE A 268 9.55 22.38 14.46
CA PHE A 268 10.03 22.11 15.84
C PHE A 268 9.51 20.81 16.42
N ASN A 269 8.33 20.36 15.97
CA ASN A 269 7.80 19.05 16.35
C ASN A 269 8.35 17.92 15.47
N ASN A 270 9.33 18.16 14.60
CA ASN A 270 9.96 17.14 13.75
C ASN A 270 8.98 16.46 12.76
N ALA A 271 8.01 17.24 12.26
CA ALA A 271 7.14 16.86 11.16
C ALA A 271 7.55 17.59 9.87
N ASN A 272 7.41 16.90 8.75
CA ASN A 272 7.65 17.49 7.43
C ASN A 272 6.32 17.99 6.84
N ILE A 273 6.33 19.11 6.12
CA ILE A 273 5.17 19.54 5.33
C ILE A 273 5.27 18.85 3.96
N GLU A 274 4.30 18.01 3.63
CA GLU A 274 4.24 17.26 2.38
C GLU A 274 3.44 18.01 1.32
N ASN A 275 2.38 18.69 1.75
CA ASN A 275 1.53 19.51 0.89
C ASN A 275 0.93 20.67 1.68
N LEU A 276 0.73 21.81 1.02
CA LEU A 276 0.07 22.97 1.60
C LEU A 276 -0.80 23.64 0.53
N ILE A 277 -2.09 23.74 0.82
CA ILE A 277 -3.08 24.37 -0.06
C ILE A 277 -3.77 25.51 0.70
N LEU A 278 -3.81 26.69 0.09
CA LEU A 278 -4.60 27.82 0.58
C LEU A 278 -6.04 27.69 0.04
N ALA A 279 -6.88 26.99 0.81
CA ALA A 279 -8.23 26.60 0.41
C ALA A 279 -9.22 27.78 0.37
N THR A 280 -9.06 28.77 1.25
CA THR A 280 -9.94 29.95 1.25
C THR A 280 -9.17 31.20 1.63
N ARG A 281 -9.50 32.30 0.95
CA ARG A 281 -8.92 33.62 1.18
C ARG A 281 -10.03 34.59 1.56
N SER A 282 -9.91 35.19 2.74
CA SER A 282 -10.74 36.32 3.15
C SER A 282 -9.85 37.46 3.61
N LYS A 283 -10.43 38.64 3.83
CA LYS A 283 -9.67 39.81 4.27
C LYS A 283 -8.93 39.57 5.58
N ASP A 284 -9.61 38.93 6.54
CA ASP A 284 -9.11 38.80 7.91
C ASP A 284 -8.57 37.39 8.23
N PHE A 285 -8.99 36.37 7.47
CA PHE A 285 -8.63 34.97 7.73
C PHE A 285 -8.31 34.17 6.47
N TYR A 286 -7.40 33.21 6.64
CA TYR A 286 -7.08 32.18 5.67
C TYR A 286 -7.41 30.79 6.19
N LYS A 287 -7.81 29.92 5.26
CA LYS A 287 -7.99 28.50 5.50
C LYS A 287 -6.92 27.73 4.75
N LEU A 288 -6.12 26.97 5.50
CA LEU A 288 -5.01 26.18 5.00
C LEU A 288 -5.33 24.70 5.17
N ASP A 289 -5.19 23.94 4.09
CA ASP A 289 -5.20 22.48 4.12
C ASP A 289 -3.75 22.01 4.02
N ILE A 290 -3.24 21.40 5.09
CA ILE A 290 -1.82 21.02 5.21
C ILE A 290 -1.73 19.52 5.42
N ASP A 291 -1.00 18.84 4.53
CA ASP A 291 -0.58 17.44 4.73
C ASP A 291 0.81 17.46 5.38
N ILE A 292 0.94 16.76 6.50
CA ILE A 292 2.17 16.67 7.28
C ILE A 292 2.57 15.21 7.52
N GLY A 293 3.86 14.92 7.36
CA GLY A 293 4.44 13.60 7.62
C GLY A 293 4.66 13.39 9.12
N VAL A 294 3.91 12.47 9.71
CA VAL A 294 3.87 12.15 11.15
C VAL A 294 4.14 10.67 11.42
N TRP A 295 4.53 10.33 12.66
CA TRP A 295 4.85 8.94 13.02
C TRP A 295 3.60 8.13 13.36
N ASN A 296 2.69 8.77 14.09
CA ASN A 296 1.46 8.17 14.60
C ASN A 296 0.49 9.27 15.03
N LEU A 297 -0.70 8.84 15.48
CA LEU A 297 -1.75 9.71 15.97
C LEU A 297 -1.32 10.56 17.17
N SER A 298 -0.52 10.02 18.09
CA SER A 298 0.00 10.76 19.24
C SER A 298 0.87 11.93 18.79
N HIS A 299 1.77 11.70 17.84
CA HIS A 299 2.63 12.74 17.26
C HIS A 299 1.78 13.84 16.57
N LEU A 300 0.80 13.45 15.76
CA LEU A 300 -0.11 14.40 15.10
C LEU A 300 -0.88 15.27 16.11
N ASN A 301 -1.41 14.65 17.17
CA ASN A 301 -2.14 15.38 18.21
C ASN A 301 -1.26 16.35 19.01
N LYS A 302 0.03 16.03 19.21
CA LYS A 302 1.00 16.96 19.80
C LYS A 302 1.18 18.21 18.93
N ILE A 303 1.34 18.03 17.62
CA ILE A 303 1.46 19.15 16.66
C ILE A 303 0.20 20.01 16.66
N ILE A 304 -0.98 19.40 16.59
CA ILE A 304 -2.27 20.12 16.65
C ILE A 304 -2.38 20.93 17.94
N SER A 305 -1.98 20.34 19.07
CA SER A 305 -2.00 21.03 20.37
C SER A 305 -1.01 22.18 20.44
N ALA A 306 0.17 22.06 19.84
CA ALA A 306 1.15 23.13 19.75
C ALA A 306 0.67 24.28 18.85
N LEU A 307 0.07 23.95 17.70
CA LEU A 307 -0.51 24.92 16.79
C LEU A 307 -1.64 25.73 17.46
N ARG A 308 -2.52 25.08 18.21
CA ARG A 308 -3.61 25.76 18.95
C ARG A 308 -3.13 26.82 19.96
N LYS A 309 -1.85 26.81 20.37
CA LYS A 309 -1.28 27.81 21.28
C LYS A 309 -0.84 29.08 20.56
N LEU A 310 -0.75 29.09 19.23
CA LEU A 310 -0.39 30.26 18.46
C LEU A 310 -1.57 31.26 18.44
N SER A 311 -1.30 32.52 18.77
CA SER A 311 -2.32 33.58 18.74
C SER A 311 -2.92 33.81 17.35
N VAL A 312 -2.17 33.50 16.30
CA VAL A 312 -2.61 33.64 14.90
C VAL A 312 -3.57 32.55 14.46
N ILE A 313 -3.74 31.49 15.25
CA ILE A 313 -4.61 30.37 14.91
C ILE A 313 -5.96 30.57 15.57
N HIS A 314 -7.00 30.60 14.74
CA HIS A 314 -8.38 30.60 15.21
C HIS A 314 -8.88 29.17 15.44
N ARG A 315 -8.56 28.24 14.53
CA ARG A 315 -9.00 26.85 14.63
C ARG A 315 -8.02 25.89 13.96
N VAL A 316 -7.84 24.72 14.55
CA VAL A 316 -7.15 23.59 13.93
C VAL A 316 -7.99 22.33 14.08
N LYS A 317 -8.29 21.70 12.95
CA LYS A 317 -9.05 20.46 12.88
C LYS A 317 -8.27 19.41 12.08
N ARG A 318 -8.24 18.18 12.59
CA ARG A 318 -7.74 17.02 11.85
C ARG A 318 -8.79 16.52 10.86
N ILE A 319 -8.33 16.08 9.69
CA ILE A 319 -9.15 15.33 8.73
C ILE A 319 -8.52 13.95 8.52
N ALA A 320 -9.33 12.91 8.65
CA ALA A 320 -8.94 11.53 8.38
C ALA A 320 -9.57 10.97 7.10
N ASP A 321 -10.77 11.45 6.73
CA ASP A 321 -11.54 11.15 5.52
C ASP A 321 -12.37 12.38 5.12
#